data_AF-A0A2H8TGS4-F1
#
_entry.id   AF-A0A2H8TGS4-F1
#
_cell.length_a   1.000
_cell.length_b   1.000
_cell.length_c   1.000
_cell.angle_alpha   90.00
_cell.angle_beta   90.00
_cell.angle_gamma   90.00
#
_symmetry.space_group_name_H-M   'P 1'
#
loop_
_entity.id
_entity.type
_entity.pdbx_description
1 polymer ?
#
loop_
_entity_poly.entity_id
_entity_poly.type
_entity_poly.pdbx_seq_one_letter_code
_entity_poly.pdbx_strand_id
1 'polypeptide(L)'
;MSSQKGNATRVRPQKHQNRFAFKNNLHDTNIRTKRLNSIQIHSVCPRCKDILEWKIKYKKYKMLKAPKNCNKCHNKTVKEAYHTMCHQCSSTLELCPKCAVPRIEWAKDDQKTTSENEGDNKNDLENSDTENDESGSDTCSNPSLS
;
A
#
# COMPACT_ATOMS: atom_id res chain seq x y z
N MET A 1 6.71 -42.71 19.10
CA MET A 1 6.38 -41.41 18.47
C MET A 1 4.93 -41.48 18.01
N SER A 2 4.02 -40.69 18.59
CA SER A 2 2.59 -40.71 18.23
C SER A 2 2.39 -40.01 16.88
N SER A 3 1.79 -40.72 15.93
CA SER A 3 1.40 -40.24 14.60
C SER A 3 -0.10 -39.95 14.50
N GLN A 4 -0.78 -39.80 15.64
CA GLN A 4 -2.21 -39.49 15.65
C GLN A 4 -2.44 -38.09 15.09
N LYS A 5 -3.15 -38.00 13.96
CA LYS A 5 -3.70 -36.73 13.45
C LYS A 5 -4.65 -36.19 14.52
N GLY A 6 -4.19 -35.17 15.25
CA GLY A 6 -5.00 -34.49 16.25
C GLY A 6 -6.32 -34.06 15.65
N ASN A 7 -7.39 -34.24 16.42
CA ASN A 7 -8.81 -33.98 16.11
C ASN A 7 -8.97 -32.77 15.14
N ALA A 8 -9.06 -33.06 13.84
CA ALA A 8 -8.89 -32.05 12.77
C ALA A 8 -10.11 -31.16 12.57
N THR A 9 -11.24 -31.50 13.21
CA THR A 9 -12.47 -30.73 13.22
C THR A 9 -12.51 -29.81 14.43
N ARG A 10 -11.75 -28.72 14.35
CA ARG A 10 -11.85 -27.64 15.32
C ARG A 10 -13.16 -26.87 15.10
N VAL A 11 -14.15 -27.12 15.96
CA VAL A 11 -15.47 -26.44 15.89
C VAL A 11 -15.42 -24.99 16.37
N ARG A 12 -14.59 -24.70 17.37
CA ARG A 12 -14.51 -23.35 17.97
C ARG A 12 -13.55 -22.43 17.22
N PRO A 13 -13.90 -21.14 17.04
CA PRO A 13 -12.99 -20.16 16.45
C PRO A 13 -11.72 -19.94 17.31
N GLN A 14 -10.75 -19.21 16.75
CA GLN A 14 -9.58 -18.75 17.50
C GLN A 14 -10.03 -17.88 18.68
N LYS A 15 -9.57 -18.20 19.90
CA LYS A 15 -9.91 -17.42 21.12
C LYS A 15 -9.51 -15.95 20.98
N HIS A 16 -8.38 -15.70 20.31
CA HIS A 16 -7.85 -14.36 20.06
C HIS A 16 -7.91 -14.10 18.56
N GLN A 17 -8.97 -13.43 18.11
CA GLN A 17 -9.11 -12.97 16.73
C GLN A 17 -8.66 -11.51 16.62
N ASN A 18 -8.11 -11.15 15.46
CA ASN A 18 -7.78 -9.76 15.17
C ASN A 18 -9.07 -8.96 15.00
N ARG A 19 -9.27 -7.92 15.80
CA ARG A 19 -10.42 -7.01 15.66
C ARG A 19 -10.31 -6.10 14.44
N PHE A 20 -9.08 -5.77 14.04
CA PHE A 20 -8.80 -4.89 12.90
C PHE A 20 -7.82 -5.55 11.95
N ALA A 21 -7.94 -5.23 10.66
CA ALA A 21 -6.96 -5.64 9.66
C ALA A 21 -5.61 -4.97 9.93
N PHE A 22 -4.53 -5.69 9.66
CA PHE A 22 -3.18 -5.13 9.79
C PHE A 22 -2.99 -3.92 8.86
N LYS A 23 -2.58 -2.79 9.43
CA LYS A 23 -2.19 -1.57 8.72
C LYS A 23 -0.72 -1.29 9.00
N ASN A 24 0.08 -1.17 7.95
CA ASN A 24 1.53 -1.11 8.09
C ASN A 24 2.08 0.28 8.45
N ASN A 25 1.24 1.30 8.34
CA ASN A 25 1.49 2.72 8.56
C ASN A 25 0.91 3.24 9.89
N LEU A 26 0.26 2.38 10.69
CA LEU A 26 -0.40 2.81 11.93
C LEU A 26 0.59 3.37 12.96
N HIS A 27 1.78 2.79 13.04
CA HIS A 27 2.83 3.19 13.98
C HIS A 27 4.19 3.39 13.33
N ASP A 28 4.38 2.88 12.11
CA ASP A 28 5.67 2.92 11.44
C ASP A 28 5.70 4.08 10.43
N THR A 29 6.40 5.15 10.81
CA THR A 29 6.54 6.39 10.03
C THR A 29 7.72 6.36 9.06
N ASN A 30 8.41 5.22 8.93
CA ASN A 30 9.60 5.09 8.10
C ASN A 30 9.34 5.45 6.62
N ILE A 31 10.21 6.30 6.07
CA ILE A 31 10.22 6.71 4.65
C ILE A 31 10.20 5.49 3.72
N ARG A 32 10.89 4.41 4.09
CA ARG A 32 10.95 3.17 3.31
C ARG A 32 9.59 2.49 3.21
N THR A 33 8.81 2.48 4.30
CA THR A 33 7.44 1.93 4.32
C THR A 33 6.50 2.79 3.48
N LYS A 34 6.62 4.12 3.57
CA LYS A 34 5.87 5.05 2.71
C LYS A 34 6.14 4.79 1.22
N ARG A 35 7.41 4.64 0.83
CA ARG A 35 7.82 4.29 -0.54
C ARG A 35 7.27 2.94 -1.00
N LEU A 36 7.19 1.94 -0.12
CA LEU A 36 6.59 0.65 -0.47
C LEU A 36 5.09 0.78 -0.72
N ASN A 37 4.38 1.55 0.11
CA ASN A 37 2.94 1.77 -0.02
C ASN A 37 2.57 2.56 -1.28
N SER A 38 3.46 3.43 -1.77
CA SER A 38 3.25 4.15 -3.02
C SER A 38 3.49 3.29 -4.28
N ILE A 39 4.02 2.07 -4.15
CA ILE A 39 4.20 1.18 -5.30
C ILE A 39 2.83 0.70 -5.74
N GLN A 40 2.42 1.09 -6.94
CA GLN A 40 1.24 0.55 -7.57
C GLN A 40 1.61 -0.63 -8.46
N ILE A 41 0.89 -1.73 -8.31
CA ILE A 41 1.12 -2.96 -9.07
C ILE A 41 0.15 -2.96 -10.25
N HIS A 42 0.70 -2.98 -11.47
CA HIS A 42 -0.08 -2.91 -12.71
C HIS A 42 0.26 -4.09 -13.61
N SER A 43 -0.55 -4.34 -14.64
CA SER A 43 -0.31 -5.32 -15.73
C SER A 43 -0.20 -6.81 -15.34
N VAL A 44 -0.35 -7.15 -14.07
CA VAL A 44 -0.33 -8.54 -13.56
C VAL A 44 -1.74 -9.11 -13.40
N CYS A 45 -1.85 -10.43 -13.40
CA CYS A 45 -3.11 -11.11 -13.09
C CYS A 45 -3.55 -10.86 -11.63
N PRO A 46 -4.85 -11.00 -11.30
CA PRO A 46 -5.41 -10.73 -9.97
C PRO A 46 -4.68 -11.50 -8.86
N ARG A 47 -4.44 -12.80 -9.11
CA ARG A 47 -3.68 -13.65 -8.20
C ARG A 47 -2.29 -13.11 -7.88
N CYS A 48 -1.58 -12.61 -8.90
CA CYS A 48 -0.25 -12.05 -8.70
C CYS A 48 -0.31 -10.68 -8.03
N LYS A 49 -1.34 -9.88 -8.32
CA LYS A 49 -1.61 -8.61 -7.65
C LYS A 49 -1.74 -8.83 -6.14
N ASP A 50 -2.59 -9.76 -5.71
CA ASP A 50 -2.79 -10.08 -4.29
C ASP A 50 -1.49 -10.49 -3.59
N ILE A 51 -0.68 -11.33 -4.25
CA ILE A 51 0.60 -11.78 -3.69
C ILE A 51 1.56 -10.61 -3.50
N LEU A 52 1.63 -9.70 -4.48
CA LEU A 52 2.54 -8.56 -4.43
C LEU A 52 2.04 -7.49 -3.43
N GLU A 53 0.73 -7.21 -3.41
CA GLU A 53 0.10 -6.32 -2.43
C GLU A 53 0.29 -6.83 -1.01
N TRP A 54 0.11 -8.14 -0.78
CA TRP A 54 0.41 -8.77 0.50
C TRP A 54 1.88 -8.57 0.89
N LYS A 55 2.82 -8.74 -0.04
CA LYS A 55 4.24 -8.50 0.23
C LYS A 55 4.51 -7.03 0.60
N ILE A 56 3.84 -6.07 -0.03
CA ILE A 56 3.94 -4.65 0.30
C ILE A 56 3.36 -4.40 1.70
N LYS A 57 2.13 -4.85 1.93
CA LYS A 57 1.41 -4.72 3.20
C LYS A 57 2.24 -5.22 4.37
N TYR A 58 2.85 -6.40 4.25
CA TYR A 58 3.66 -7.00 5.31
C TYR A 58 5.17 -6.67 5.24
N LYS A 59 5.59 -5.65 4.47
CA LYS A 59 7.00 -5.21 4.34
C LYS A 59 7.96 -6.32 3.90
N LYS A 60 7.46 -7.34 3.19
CA LYS A 60 8.23 -8.46 2.62
C LYS A 60 8.63 -8.21 1.16
N TYR A 61 8.22 -7.09 0.58
CA TYR A 61 8.53 -6.70 -0.78
C TYR A 61 9.98 -6.21 -0.91
N LYS A 62 10.75 -6.86 -1.78
CA LYS A 62 12.15 -6.49 -2.07
C LYS A 62 12.22 -5.79 -3.42
N MET A 63 12.58 -4.51 -3.40
CA MET A 63 12.85 -3.74 -4.62
C MET A 63 14.10 -4.24 -5.33
N LEU A 64 14.14 -4.05 -6.65
CA LEU A 64 15.33 -4.30 -7.45
C LEU A 64 16.34 -3.17 -7.23
N LYS A 65 17.63 -3.53 -7.10
CA LYS A 65 18.73 -2.55 -7.13
C LYS A 65 19.14 -2.19 -8.56
N ALA A 66 18.97 -3.13 -9.49
CA ALA A 66 19.32 -3.00 -10.89
C ALA A 66 18.27 -3.76 -11.73
N PRO A 67 18.04 -3.38 -13.00
CA PRO A 67 17.11 -4.07 -13.87
C PRO A 67 17.54 -5.52 -14.12
N LYS A 68 16.57 -6.41 -14.23
CA LYS A 68 16.78 -7.84 -14.52
C LYS A 68 16.65 -8.15 -16.02
N ASN A 69 17.21 -9.28 -16.43
CA ASN A 69 17.02 -9.82 -17.77
C ASN A 69 15.57 -10.30 -17.94
N CYS A 70 14.98 -10.01 -19.10
CA CYS A 70 13.69 -10.54 -19.50
C CYS A 70 13.83 -11.97 -20.02
N ASN A 71 12.94 -12.89 -19.63
CA ASN A 71 12.96 -14.27 -20.12
C ASN A 71 12.56 -14.42 -21.61
N LYS A 72 12.07 -13.36 -22.26
CA LYS A 72 11.59 -13.40 -23.66
C LYS A 72 12.54 -12.70 -24.63
N CYS A 73 12.93 -11.46 -24.33
CA CYS A 73 13.86 -10.70 -25.17
C CYS A 73 15.32 -10.75 -24.68
N HIS A 74 15.60 -11.38 -23.53
CA HIS A 74 16.92 -11.53 -22.91
C HIS A 74 17.67 -10.23 -22.58
N ASN A 75 17.06 -9.07 -22.85
CA ASN A 75 17.59 -7.75 -22.51
C ASN A 75 17.34 -7.39 -21.04
N LYS A 76 18.22 -6.55 -20.46
CA LYS A 76 18.11 -5.98 -19.10
C LYS A 76 17.03 -4.90 -18.99
N THR A 77 15.78 -5.28 -19.24
CA THR A 77 14.64 -4.35 -19.38
C THR A 77 13.60 -4.47 -18.27
N VAL A 78 13.73 -5.46 -17.37
CA VAL A 78 12.78 -5.68 -16.27
C VAL A 78 13.08 -4.71 -15.13
N LYS A 79 12.27 -3.66 -15.00
CA LYS A 79 12.42 -2.62 -13.96
C LYS A 79 11.66 -2.92 -12.67
N GLU A 80 10.55 -3.66 -12.79
CA GLU A 80 9.67 -3.98 -11.67
C GLU A 80 10.11 -5.26 -10.94
N ALA A 81 10.01 -5.26 -9.62
CA ALA A 81 10.43 -6.42 -8.84
C ALA A 81 9.44 -7.59 -8.99
N TYR A 82 9.97 -8.80 -8.91
CA TYR A 82 9.24 -10.07 -9.08
C TYR A 82 8.66 -10.33 -10.48
N HIS A 83 8.90 -9.45 -11.45
CA HIS A 83 8.61 -9.73 -12.86
C HIS A 83 9.70 -10.60 -13.47
N THR A 84 9.30 -11.53 -14.33
CA THR A 84 10.15 -12.46 -15.08
C THR A 84 10.30 -12.04 -16.54
N MET A 85 9.42 -11.18 -17.04
CA MET A 85 9.49 -10.56 -18.36
C MET A 85 9.25 -9.05 -18.28
N CYS A 86 9.69 -8.33 -19.29
CA CYS A 86 9.46 -6.89 -19.37
C CYS A 86 8.04 -6.59 -19.86
N HIS A 87 7.59 -5.36 -19.61
CA HIS A 87 6.26 -4.90 -20.00
C HIS A 87 6.01 -5.07 -21.51
N GLN A 88 7.00 -4.72 -22.34
CA GLN A 88 6.86 -4.83 -23.81
C GLN A 88 6.55 -6.27 -24.24
N CYS A 89 7.32 -7.25 -23.74
CA CYS A 89 7.06 -8.66 -24.04
C CYS A 89 5.73 -9.16 -23.46
N SER A 90 5.33 -8.66 -22.29
CA SER A 90 4.04 -8.99 -21.68
C SER A 90 2.86 -8.47 -22.50
N SER A 91 2.96 -7.26 -23.04
CA SER A 91 1.94 -6.67 -23.91
C SER A 91 1.85 -7.40 -25.25
N THR A 92 2.97 -7.68 -25.92
CA THR A 92 2.95 -8.36 -27.23
C THR A 92 2.47 -9.80 -27.15
N LEU A 93 2.79 -10.52 -26.08
CA LEU A 93 2.41 -11.93 -25.91
C LEU A 93 1.13 -12.12 -25.08
N GLU A 94 0.56 -11.03 -24.56
CA GLU A 94 -0.58 -11.02 -23.65
C GLU A 94 -0.43 -11.97 -22.44
N LEU A 95 0.77 -12.04 -21.87
CA LEU A 95 1.08 -12.88 -20.72
C LEU A 95 1.30 -12.03 -19.46
N CYS A 96 0.92 -12.55 -18.30
CA CYS A 96 1.23 -11.91 -17.02
C CYS A 96 2.76 -11.82 -16.81
N PRO A 97 3.31 -10.63 -16.49
CA PRO A 97 4.76 -10.43 -16.44
C PRO A 97 5.46 -11.17 -15.29
N LYS A 98 4.69 -11.67 -14.31
CA LYS A 98 5.20 -12.44 -13.17
C LYS A 98 5.11 -13.96 -13.39
N CYS A 99 3.92 -14.48 -13.68
CA CYS A 99 3.67 -15.93 -13.75
C CYS A 99 3.51 -16.48 -15.17
N ALA A 100 3.58 -15.64 -16.21
CA ALA A 100 3.43 -16.03 -17.61
C ALA A 100 2.09 -16.70 -17.97
N VAL A 101 1.07 -16.54 -17.13
CA VAL A 101 -0.30 -16.99 -17.42
C VAL A 101 -0.93 -16.05 -18.47
N PRO A 102 -1.61 -16.58 -19.51
CA PRO A 102 -2.22 -15.76 -20.55
C PRO A 102 -3.35 -14.88 -20.00
N ARG A 103 -3.53 -13.70 -20.58
CA ARG A 103 -4.55 -12.71 -20.18
C ARG A 103 -5.97 -13.25 -20.27
N ILE A 104 -6.22 -14.11 -21.26
CA ILE A 104 -7.53 -14.71 -21.54
C ILE A 104 -8.11 -15.44 -20.31
N GLU A 105 -7.26 -16.03 -19.46
CA GLU A 105 -7.73 -16.78 -18.28
C GLU A 105 -8.31 -15.89 -17.17
N TRP A 106 -7.98 -14.58 -17.14
CA TRP A 106 -8.34 -13.69 -16.03
C TRP A 106 -8.90 -12.33 -16.43
N ALA A 107 -9.15 -12.09 -17.72
CA ALA A 107 -9.72 -10.85 -18.23
C ALA A 107 -11.17 -10.54 -17.77
N LYS A 108 -11.78 -11.40 -16.94
CA LYS A 108 -13.19 -11.34 -16.57
C LYS A 108 -13.51 -10.34 -15.43
N ASP A 109 -12.49 -9.88 -14.70
CA ASP A 109 -12.69 -9.12 -13.45
C ASP A 109 -12.55 -7.59 -13.59
N ASP A 110 -12.10 -7.07 -14.73
CA ASP A 110 -11.71 -5.65 -14.88
C ASP A 110 -12.89 -4.67 -15.16
N GLN A 111 -14.14 -5.13 -15.27
CA GLN A 111 -15.30 -4.28 -15.62
C GLN A 111 -16.07 -3.66 -14.42
N LYS A 112 -15.52 -3.62 -13.20
CA LYS A 112 -16.27 -3.11 -12.02
C LYS A 112 -15.71 -1.86 -11.32
N THR A 113 -14.59 -1.28 -11.74
CA THR A 113 -13.95 -0.19 -10.96
C THR A 113 -13.73 1.10 -11.75
N THR A 114 -14.79 1.67 -12.33
CA THR A 114 -14.82 3.05 -12.85
C THR A 114 -16.21 3.70 -12.68
N SER A 115 -16.79 3.59 -11.48
CA SER A 115 -17.82 4.54 -11.00
C SER A 115 -17.75 4.63 -9.48
N GLU A 116 -17.78 5.88 -8.99
CA GLU A 116 -17.87 6.33 -7.59
C GLU A 116 -16.58 6.28 -6.75
N ASN A 117 -15.85 7.40 -6.74
CA ASN A 117 -15.48 8.16 -5.53
C ASN A 117 -14.77 9.47 -5.95
N GLU A 118 -15.55 10.45 -6.40
CA GLU A 118 -15.21 11.88 -6.35
C GLU A 118 -16.04 12.53 -5.22
N GLY A 119 -15.41 13.39 -4.41
CA GLY A 119 -15.99 14.08 -3.23
C GLY A 119 -15.65 13.35 -1.92
N ASP A 120 -14.91 13.88 -0.94
CA ASP A 120 -14.87 15.25 -0.44
C ASP A 120 -13.45 15.67 -0.08
N ASN A 121 -13.03 16.79 -0.64
CA ASN A 121 -11.90 17.58 -0.16
C ASN A 121 -12.50 18.93 0.28
N LYS A 122 -12.70 19.11 1.59
CA LYS A 122 -13.07 20.41 2.15
C LYS A 122 -11.88 20.90 2.96
N ASN A 123 -11.20 21.90 2.37
CA ASN A 123 -10.24 22.76 3.03
C ASN A 123 -10.99 23.58 4.09
N ASP A 124 -10.57 23.52 5.34
CA ASP A 124 -10.87 24.55 6.32
C ASP A 124 -9.54 25.16 6.76
N LEU A 125 -9.17 26.25 6.09
CA LEU A 125 -8.16 27.19 6.57
C LEU A 125 -8.85 28.55 6.69
N GLU A 126 -8.91 28.98 7.95
CA GLU A 126 -9.07 30.35 8.47
C GLU A 126 -10.43 31.06 8.34
N ASN A 127 -10.99 31.41 9.50
CA ASN A 127 -11.16 32.83 9.78
C ASN A 127 -11.07 33.14 11.28
N SER A 128 -10.31 34.20 11.54
CA SER A 128 -10.17 34.97 12.76
C SER A 128 -11.46 35.71 13.09
N ASP A 129 -11.97 35.55 14.30
CA ASP A 129 -12.91 36.49 14.89
C ASP A 129 -12.26 37.18 16.10
N THR A 130 -12.24 38.49 15.99
CA THR A 130 -11.73 39.51 16.90
C THR A 130 -12.75 39.70 18.02
N GLU A 131 -12.37 39.41 19.27
CA GLU A 131 -13.07 39.93 20.44
C GLU A 131 -12.24 41.06 21.05
N ASN A 132 -12.68 42.29 20.78
CA ASN A 132 -12.33 43.48 21.55
C ASN A 132 -13.39 43.65 22.65
N ASP A 133 -12.97 43.64 23.91
CA ASP A 133 -13.66 44.33 24.99
C ASP A 133 -12.61 45.08 25.84
N GLU A 134 -12.64 46.41 25.72
CA GLU A 134 -12.22 47.39 26.74
C GLU A 134 -12.91 47.07 28.08
N SER A 135 -12.41 47.35 29.29
CA SER A 135 -11.36 48.21 29.80
C SER A 135 -11.19 47.87 31.29
N GLY A 136 -10.01 48.12 31.86
CA GLY A 136 -9.77 47.97 33.29
C GLY A 136 -8.33 48.30 33.63
N SER A 137 -8.08 49.58 33.86
CA SER A 137 -6.82 50.15 34.32
C SER A 137 -6.27 49.46 35.56
N ASP A 138 -4.94 49.29 35.65
CA ASP A 138 -4.16 49.98 36.69
C ASP A 138 -2.66 49.78 36.46
N THR A 139 -1.97 50.92 36.43
CA THR A 139 -0.52 51.12 36.33
C THR A 139 0.23 50.54 37.54
N CYS A 140 1.48 50.07 37.38
CA CYS A 140 2.64 50.50 38.20
C CYS A 140 3.93 49.73 37.81
N SER A 141 4.89 50.48 37.26
CA SER A 141 6.33 50.47 37.53
C SER A 141 7.22 49.25 37.26
N ASN A 142 8.10 49.48 36.28
CA ASN A 142 9.50 49.02 36.19
C ASN A 142 10.24 49.15 37.54
N PRO A 143 11.22 48.27 37.82
CA PRO A 143 12.58 48.67 37.49
C PRO A 143 13.49 47.54 36.99
N SER A 144 14.35 47.94 36.06
CA SER A 144 15.58 47.27 35.65
C SER A 144 16.51 47.04 36.84
N LEU A 145 17.13 45.87 36.94
CA LEU A 145 18.42 45.73 37.64
C LEU A 145 19.32 44.77 36.86
N SER A 146 20.45 45.35 36.42
CA SER A 146 21.81 44.82 36.19
C SER A 146 22.00 43.32 35.95
#